data_AF-A0A5N5PAH8-F1
#
_entry.id   AF-A0A5N5PAH8-F1
#
_cell.length_a   1.000
_cell.length_b   1.000
_cell.length_c   1.000
_cell.angle_alpha   90.00
_cell.angle_beta   90.00
_cell.angle_gamma   90.00
#
_symmetry.space_group_name_H-M   'P 1'
#
loop_
_entity.id
_entity.type
_entity.pdbx_description
1 polymer ?
#
loop_
_entity_poly.entity_id
_entity_poly.type
_entity_poly.pdbx_seq_one_letter_code
_entity_poly.pdbx_strand_id
1 'polypeptide(L)'
;MAHMTPGTLFGEQFAMSAWNNDHTRFEADVYELEVIGTLPKTLHGAFYRVQPDHAFPPMFGNDEVPLNGDGNVASFYIKDGHVDFKNRFVRTPKFEAERAARKALLGRYRNKFTDDPRVKDILTRTTANTHVIYHANKLMALKEDARPFELDPETLDTLGMVDYQNTYRCPTHTAHPKPDSTTGELVGFGYEAKGEASPDIYSWTVDKQGRVTEEVWFKAPWACMIHDFWATDNYVIFPINGLKASLEQMEKGGEHFYYDENLDHQLLGVIPRRGARPEDVKWFKTQRGCYAHTINGYEEDGKLVLDANVWTDCHFPFFPNSKGQKFFTNPMDIRAPVLRYRFDPKGSTDEMIRPDQVVLEGVFEFGRIDDRLSGKKYSSFWMLHVDPTSPIHANDQETVPAAGFNTLVYYNFETGKTQSYKHRDDTTFQEPVFVPRYDGAPPEDGYVLVLADLFREQRNHLFLFEASDIESGPIAQIKLPFKLMDGLHGSWVDGMDVDQATKARNTATNGTS
;
A
#
# COMPACT_ATOMS: atom_id res chain seq x y z
N MET A 1 -22.65 -23.94 38.29
CA MET A 1 -22.92 -23.19 37.04
C MET A 1 -21.84 -23.56 36.06
N ALA A 2 -22.19 -23.99 34.84
CA ALA A 2 -21.18 -24.19 33.81
C ALA A 2 -20.52 -22.82 33.54
N HIS A 3 -19.18 -22.76 33.55
CA HIS A 3 -18.45 -21.59 33.12
C HIS A 3 -18.70 -21.41 31.62
N MET A 4 -19.73 -20.65 31.25
CA MET A 4 -19.92 -20.23 29.87
C MET A 4 -18.84 -19.22 29.52
N THR A 5 -17.99 -19.55 28.56
CA THR A 5 -17.05 -18.59 27.98
C THR A 5 -17.85 -17.61 27.11
N PRO A 6 -17.60 -16.29 27.19
CA PRO A 6 -18.20 -15.34 26.26
C PRO A 6 -17.94 -15.73 24.80
N GLY A 7 -18.91 -15.49 23.92
CA GLY A 7 -18.75 -15.70 22.48
C GLY A 7 -17.76 -14.71 21.87
N THR A 8 -17.31 -14.99 20.65
CA THR A 8 -16.47 -14.07 19.86
C THR A 8 -17.34 -12.96 19.27
N LEU A 9 -17.39 -11.81 19.92
CA LEU A 9 -18.12 -10.62 19.47
C LEU A 9 -17.13 -9.58 18.95
N PHE A 10 -17.32 -9.13 17.72
CA PHE A 10 -16.65 -7.94 17.20
C PHE A 10 -17.44 -6.72 17.67
N GLY A 11 -16.80 -5.86 18.45
CA GLY A 11 -17.35 -4.54 18.75
C GLY A 11 -17.32 -3.64 17.52
N GLU A 12 -18.09 -2.55 17.56
CA GLU A 12 -17.94 -1.46 16.60
C GLU A 12 -16.51 -0.94 16.64
N GLN A 13 -15.78 -0.90 15.53
CA GLN A 13 -14.41 -0.39 15.49
C GLN A 13 -14.37 0.90 14.70
N PHE A 14 -13.40 1.77 15.00
CA PHE A 14 -13.04 2.79 14.02
C PHE A 14 -12.59 2.05 12.75
N ALA A 15 -13.16 2.42 11.60
CA ALA A 15 -12.92 1.81 10.32
C ALA A 15 -12.38 2.86 9.34
N MET A 16 -11.57 2.45 8.36
CA MET A 16 -11.04 3.38 7.35
C MET A 16 -12.16 4.04 6.52
N SER A 17 -13.25 3.31 6.32
CA SER A 17 -14.49 3.79 5.71
C SER A 17 -15.69 3.08 6.34
N ALA A 18 -16.89 3.58 6.04
CA ALA A 18 -18.13 2.90 6.43
C ALA A 18 -18.26 1.48 5.84
N TRP A 19 -17.56 1.19 4.73
CA TRP A 19 -17.51 -0.16 4.14
C TRP A 19 -16.90 -1.17 5.10
N ASN A 20 -15.97 -0.76 5.97
CA ASN A 20 -15.21 -1.66 6.83
C ASN A 20 -15.85 -1.97 8.19
N ASN A 21 -17.08 -1.52 8.45
CA ASN A 21 -17.75 -1.77 9.74
C ASN A 21 -18.01 -3.27 10.00
N ASP A 22 -18.33 -4.03 8.95
CA ASP A 22 -18.55 -5.49 9.04
C ASP A 22 -17.35 -6.25 8.50
N HIS A 23 -16.64 -6.98 9.38
CA HIS A 23 -15.52 -7.86 9.04
C HIS A 23 -15.98 -9.14 8.33
N THR A 24 -15.31 -9.53 7.26
CA THR A 24 -15.74 -10.64 6.39
C THR A 24 -15.05 -11.96 6.73
N ARG A 25 -13.73 -11.94 6.96
CA ARG A 25 -12.92 -13.04 7.54
C ARG A 25 -13.03 -14.39 6.84
N PHE A 26 -13.40 -14.41 5.57
CA PHE A 26 -13.52 -15.64 4.81
C PHE A 26 -12.26 -15.93 3.99
N GLU A 27 -12.10 -17.21 3.69
CA GLU A 27 -11.20 -17.71 2.65
C GLU A 27 -12.07 -18.45 1.64
N ALA A 28 -11.92 -18.17 0.36
CA ALA A 28 -12.81 -18.72 -0.67
C ALA A 28 -12.12 -18.90 -2.02
N ASP A 29 -12.71 -19.77 -2.82
CA ASP A 29 -12.44 -19.97 -4.24
C ASP A 29 -13.74 -19.77 -5.00
N VAL A 30 -13.71 -18.97 -6.06
CA VAL A 30 -14.85 -18.82 -6.97
C VAL A 30 -14.31 -18.91 -8.39
N TYR A 31 -14.81 -19.89 -9.13
CA TYR A 31 -14.44 -20.08 -10.52
C TYR A 31 -15.49 -19.43 -11.43
N GLU A 32 -15.06 -18.92 -12.58
CA GLU A 32 -15.95 -18.35 -13.59
C GLU A 32 -16.84 -17.23 -13.03
N LEU A 33 -16.22 -16.15 -12.54
CA LEU A 33 -16.95 -14.97 -12.07
C LEU A 33 -17.87 -14.41 -13.17
N GLU A 34 -19.03 -13.90 -12.75
CA GLU A 34 -19.97 -13.26 -13.67
C GLU A 34 -19.39 -11.95 -14.21
N VAL A 35 -19.37 -11.80 -15.53
CA VAL A 35 -18.84 -10.61 -16.22
C VAL A 35 -19.96 -9.91 -16.98
N ILE A 36 -20.17 -8.62 -16.70
CA ILE A 36 -20.96 -7.71 -17.52
C ILE A 36 -20.01 -6.94 -18.44
N GLY A 37 -20.32 -6.88 -19.73
CA GLY A 37 -19.45 -6.23 -20.73
C GLY A 37 -18.55 -7.23 -21.45
N THR A 38 -17.31 -6.87 -21.78
CA THR A 38 -16.39 -7.76 -22.51
C THR A 38 -14.98 -7.66 -21.97
N LEU A 39 -14.43 -8.80 -21.54
CA LEU A 39 -13.02 -8.91 -21.21
C LEU A 39 -12.19 -9.16 -22.47
N PRO A 40 -11.12 -8.36 -22.71
CA PRO A 40 -10.19 -8.62 -23.79
C PRO A 40 -9.54 -10.00 -23.63
N LYS A 41 -9.62 -10.85 -24.66
CA LYS A 41 -8.99 -12.18 -24.65
C LYS A 41 -7.46 -12.14 -24.55
N THR A 42 -6.86 -10.99 -24.86
CA THR A 42 -5.41 -10.78 -24.73
C THR A 42 -4.97 -10.56 -23.29
N LEU A 43 -5.90 -10.31 -22.36
CA LEU A 43 -5.59 -10.10 -20.96
C LEU A 43 -5.28 -11.45 -20.31
N HIS A 44 -4.01 -11.65 -19.92
CA HIS A 44 -3.55 -12.85 -19.23
C HIS A 44 -2.67 -12.46 -18.06
N GLY A 45 -3.12 -12.75 -16.84
CA GLY A 45 -2.39 -12.44 -15.61
C GLY A 45 -3.29 -12.46 -14.39
N ALA A 46 -2.77 -11.99 -13.27
CA ALA A 46 -3.54 -11.88 -12.04
C ALA A 46 -3.38 -10.51 -11.39
N PHE A 47 -4.52 -9.97 -10.94
CA PHE A 47 -4.52 -8.85 -10.01
C PHE A 47 -4.51 -9.40 -8.58
N TYR A 48 -3.43 -9.11 -7.85
CA TYR A 48 -3.33 -9.42 -6.43
C TYR A 48 -3.48 -8.16 -5.60
N ARG A 49 -4.18 -8.26 -4.47
CA ARG A 49 -4.33 -7.15 -3.53
C ARG A 49 -4.52 -7.68 -2.11
N VAL A 50 -4.33 -6.82 -1.11
CA VAL A 50 -4.45 -7.22 0.31
C VAL A 50 -5.32 -6.26 1.11
N GLN A 51 -6.14 -6.80 2.02
CA GLN A 51 -6.94 -6.06 3.00
C GLN A 51 -6.46 -6.40 4.42
N PRO A 52 -6.36 -5.40 5.30
CA PRO A 52 -6.44 -5.63 6.74
C PRO A 52 -7.82 -6.21 7.09
N ASP A 53 -7.86 -7.41 7.64
CA ASP A 53 -9.08 -8.09 8.06
C ASP A 53 -8.80 -8.81 9.39
N HIS A 54 -9.43 -8.36 10.49
CA HIS A 54 -9.12 -8.91 11.81
C HIS A 54 -9.66 -10.35 11.94
N ALA A 55 -8.78 -11.35 12.09
CA ALA A 55 -9.22 -12.73 12.28
C ALA A 55 -10.04 -12.91 13.58
N PHE A 56 -9.68 -12.14 14.61
CA PHE A 56 -10.32 -12.10 15.92
C PHE A 56 -10.55 -10.65 16.38
N PRO A 57 -11.51 -10.39 17.29
CA PRO A 57 -11.69 -9.06 17.87
C PRO A 57 -10.37 -8.56 18.48
N PRO A 58 -9.93 -7.32 18.17
CA PRO A 58 -8.70 -6.75 18.67
C PRO A 58 -8.77 -6.54 20.18
N MET A 59 -7.62 -6.59 20.85
CA MET A 59 -7.53 -6.48 22.32
C MET A 59 -8.03 -5.13 22.85
N PHE A 60 -7.91 -4.06 22.05
CA PHE A 60 -8.26 -2.69 22.42
C PHE A 60 -9.59 -2.22 21.81
N GLY A 61 -10.36 -3.12 21.18
CA GLY A 61 -11.70 -2.82 20.64
C GLY A 61 -11.70 -1.59 19.75
N ASN A 62 -12.56 -0.62 20.08
CA ASN A 62 -12.79 0.61 19.30
C ASN A 62 -11.56 1.55 19.24
N ASP A 63 -10.59 1.36 20.12
CA ASP A 63 -9.38 2.19 20.19
C ASP A 63 -8.19 1.57 19.41
N GLU A 64 -8.43 0.44 18.71
CA GLU A 64 -7.46 -0.16 17.80
C GLU A 64 -7.39 0.60 16.46
N VAL A 65 -6.22 0.56 15.83
CA VAL A 65 -5.97 1.19 14.53
C VAL A 65 -6.35 0.23 13.39
N PRO A 66 -7.12 0.67 12.37
CA PRO A 66 -7.54 -0.19 11.25
C PRO A 66 -6.39 -0.89 10.50
N LEU A 67 -5.19 -0.31 10.54
CA LEU A 67 -3.98 -0.82 9.90
C LEU A 67 -3.40 -2.08 10.58
N ASN A 68 -3.98 -2.53 11.71
CA ASN A 68 -3.53 -3.67 12.52
C ASN A 68 -4.28 -4.99 12.24
N GLY A 69 -5.20 -5.02 11.25
CA GLY A 69 -5.88 -6.24 10.80
C GLY A 69 -4.94 -7.24 10.13
N ASP A 70 -5.25 -8.53 10.16
CA ASP A 70 -4.44 -9.57 9.52
C ASP A 70 -4.51 -9.44 7.99
N GLY A 71 -3.41 -9.69 7.28
CA GLY A 71 -3.38 -9.63 5.82
C GLY A 71 -4.23 -10.73 5.21
N ASN A 72 -5.29 -10.34 4.51
CA ASN A 72 -6.12 -11.24 3.70
C ASN A 72 -5.93 -10.87 2.22
N VAL A 73 -5.34 -11.77 1.46
CA VAL A 73 -4.88 -11.55 0.08
C VAL A 73 -5.91 -12.12 -0.89
N ALA A 74 -6.37 -11.28 -1.80
CA ALA A 74 -7.25 -11.65 -2.89
C ALA A 74 -6.48 -11.69 -4.22
N SER A 75 -6.84 -12.63 -5.08
CA SER A 75 -6.36 -12.79 -6.45
C SER A 75 -7.54 -12.85 -7.40
N PHE A 76 -7.43 -12.14 -8.53
CA PHE A 76 -8.32 -12.26 -9.69
C PHE A 76 -7.46 -12.72 -10.86
N TYR A 77 -7.46 -14.02 -11.16
CA TYR A 77 -6.73 -14.58 -12.29
C TYR A 77 -7.58 -14.48 -13.55
N ILE A 78 -7.06 -13.78 -14.55
CA ILE A 78 -7.74 -13.51 -15.82
C ILE A 78 -7.01 -14.23 -16.94
N LYS A 79 -7.75 -15.01 -17.75
CA LYS A 79 -7.21 -15.68 -18.93
C LYS A 79 -8.30 -15.99 -19.94
N ASP A 80 -8.03 -15.74 -21.23
CA ASP A 80 -8.93 -16.07 -22.34
C ASP A 80 -10.36 -15.50 -22.21
N GLY A 81 -10.53 -14.41 -21.46
CA GLY A 81 -11.82 -13.78 -21.18
C GLY A 81 -12.57 -14.34 -19.96
N HIS A 82 -11.95 -15.24 -19.19
CA HIS A 82 -12.46 -15.82 -17.96
C HIS A 82 -11.76 -15.22 -16.75
N VAL A 83 -12.45 -15.18 -15.60
CA VAL A 83 -11.87 -14.70 -14.34
C VAL A 83 -12.21 -15.64 -13.19
N ASP A 84 -11.16 -16.12 -12.53
CA ASP A 84 -11.25 -16.88 -11.29
C ASP A 84 -10.79 -16.03 -10.11
N PHE A 85 -11.35 -16.31 -8.94
CA PHE A 85 -11.06 -15.59 -7.71
C PHE A 85 -10.61 -16.51 -6.60
N LYS A 86 -9.63 -16.02 -5.82
CA LYS A 86 -9.16 -16.67 -4.59
C LYS A 86 -8.89 -15.64 -3.50
N ASN A 87 -9.21 -15.98 -2.25
CA ASN A 87 -8.92 -15.17 -1.07
C ASN A 87 -8.33 -16.02 0.06
N ARG A 88 -7.18 -15.65 0.62
CA ARG A 88 -6.49 -16.37 1.71
C ARG A 88 -5.84 -15.42 2.71
N PHE A 89 -5.86 -15.79 3.98
CA PHE A 89 -5.05 -15.10 4.98
C PHE A 89 -3.58 -15.47 4.83
N VAL A 90 -2.70 -14.48 4.96
CA VAL A 90 -1.27 -14.73 5.14
C VAL A 90 -1.07 -15.39 6.50
N ARG A 91 -0.50 -16.60 6.50
CA ARG A 91 -0.25 -17.41 7.70
C ARG A 91 0.99 -16.90 8.45
N THR A 92 0.93 -15.66 8.94
CA THR A 92 2.01 -15.08 9.75
C THR A 92 2.07 -15.77 11.12
N PRO A 93 3.22 -15.71 11.83
CA PRO A 93 3.31 -16.19 13.20
C PRO A 93 2.24 -15.59 14.12
N LYS A 94 1.91 -14.30 13.95
CA LYS A 94 0.78 -13.61 14.62
C LYS A 94 -0.52 -14.37 14.38
N PHE A 95 -0.89 -14.55 13.11
CA PHE A 95 -2.15 -15.18 12.73
C PHE A 95 -2.27 -16.60 13.30
N GLU A 96 -1.21 -17.42 13.18
CA GLU A 96 -1.21 -18.79 13.68
C GLU A 96 -1.33 -18.88 15.20
N ALA A 97 -0.62 -18.00 15.93
CA ALA A 97 -0.70 -17.96 17.38
C ALA A 97 -2.11 -17.57 17.86
N GLU A 98 -2.72 -16.56 17.25
CA GLU A 98 -4.07 -16.10 17.58
C GLU A 98 -5.14 -17.12 17.17
N ARG A 99 -4.95 -17.79 16.03
CA ARG A 99 -5.82 -18.89 15.56
C ARG A 99 -5.81 -20.07 16.52
N ALA A 100 -4.63 -20.49 16.98
CA ALA A 100 -4.47 -21.54 17.97
C ALA A 100 -5.12 -21.16 19.33
N ALA A 101 -4.97 -19.90 19.74
CA ALA A 101 -5.58 -19.39 20.98
C ALA A 101 -7.07 -19.05 20.86
N ARG A 102 -7.60 -18.97 19.63
CA ARG A 102 -8.96 -18.51 19.30
C ARG A 102 -9.30 -17.11 19.82
N LYS A 103 -8.31 -16.21 19.86
CA LYS A 103 -8.45 -14.80 20.26
C LYS A 103 -7.20 -14.01 19.90
N ALA A 104 -7.32 -12.68 19.83
CA ALA A 104 -6.17 -11.80 19.70
C ALA A 104 -5.19 -11.97 20.88
N LEU A 105 -3.90 -11.88 20.57
CA LEU A 105 -2.77 -12.01 21.48
C LEU A 105 -1.77 -10.86 21.31
N LEU A 106 -1.68 -10.30 20.11
CA LEU A 106 -0.87 -9.12 19.84
C LEU A 106 -1.71 -7.87 20.08
N GLY A 107 -1.11 -6.91 20.77
CA GLY A 107 -1.77 -5.69 21.20
C GLY A 107 -1.81 -4.60 20.12
N ARG A 108 -1.70 -3.35 20.55
CA ARG A 108 -1.81 -2.16 19.70
C ARG A 108 -0.85 -2.20 18.53
N TYR A 109 -1.24 -1.52 17.45
CA TYR A 109 -0.42 -1.31 16.26
C TYR A 109 1.03 -0.96 16.59
N ARG A 110 1.96 -1.81 16.14
CA ARG A 110 3.42 -1.72 16.35
C ARG A 110 3.90 -1.65 17.82
N ASN A 111 3.05 -1.86 18.83
CA ASN A 111 3.45 -1.76 20.25
C ASN A 111 3.56 -3.12 20.96
N LYS A 112 4.79 -3.64 21.04
CA LYS A 112 5.09 -4.91 21.74
C LYS A 112 4.88 -4.92 23.25
N PHE A 113 4.84 -3.76 23.91
CA PHE A 113 4.61 -3.68 25.35
C PHE A 113 3.16 -3.98 25.74
N THR A 114 2.26 -4.06 24.74
CA THR A 114 0.83 -4.33 24.93
C THR A 114 0.42 -5.76 24.61
N ASP A 115 1.39 -6.62 24.27
CA ASP A 115 1.14 -8.01 23.92
C ASP A 115 0.84 -8.90 25.12
N ASP A 116 0.11 -9.98 24.85
CA ASP A 116 0.00 -11.08 25.78
C ASP A 116 1.37 -11.77 25.99
N PRO A 117 1.79 -12.05 27.23
CA PRO A 117 3.08 -12.71 27.50
C PRO A 117 3.29 -14.06 26.80
N ARG A 118 2.22 -14.72 26.33
CA ARG A 118 2.29 -15.96 25.54
C ARG A 118 2.95 -15.80 24.17
N VAL A 119 2.99 -14.58 23.62
CA VAL A 119 3.62 -14.28 22.33
C VAL A 119 4.97 -13.57 22.47
N LYS A 120 5.57 -13.57 23.67
CA LYS A 120 6.87 -12.90 23.91
C LYS A 120 8.02 -13.41 23.00
N ASP A 121 7.95 -14.67 22.58
CA ASP A 121 8.97 -15.34 21.74
C ASP A 121 8.50 -15.48 20.28
N ILE A 122 7.44 -14.77 19.89
CA ILE A 122 6.93 -14.80 18.52
C ILE A 122 7.98 -14.24 17.56
N LEU A 123 8.16 -14.92 16.42
CA LEU A 123 9.20 -14.54 15.45
C LEU A 123 9.02 -13.11 14.91
N THR A 124 7.77 -12.72 14.64
CA THR A 124 7.44 -11.39 14.14
C THR A 124 6.00 -11.03 14.51
N ARG A 125 5.74 -9.73 14.62
CA ARG A 125 4.42 -9.14 14.89
C ARG A 125 3.58 -8.90 13.64
N THR A 126 4.18 -9.09 12.48
CA THR A 126 3.65 -8.55 11.24
C THR A 126 2.29 -9.13 10.86
N THR A 127 1.46 -8.29 10.28
CA THR A 127 0.19 -8.67 9.67
C THR A 127 0.33 -8.99 8.19
N ALA A 128 1.44 -8.61 7.54
CA ALA A 128 1.64 -8.76 6.08
C ALA A 128 0.46 -8.21 5.24
N ASN A 129 -0.09 -7.06 5.65
CA ASN A 129 -1.40 -6.59 5.19
C ASN A 129 -1.39 -5.37 4.24
N THR A 130 -0.21 -4.91 3.80
CA THR A 130 -0.09 -3.58 3.17
C THR A 130 -0.01 -3.64 1.65
N HIS A 131 0.85 -4.50 1.09
CA HIS A 131 0.98 -4.64 -0.36
C HIS A 131 1.29 -6.08 -0.75
N VAL A 132 0.91 -6.47 -1.97
CA VAL A 132 1.34 -7.71 -2.61
C VAL A 132 2.08 -7.35 -3.89
N ILE A 133 3.34 -7.80 -4.03
CA ILE A 133 4.15 -7.57 -5.23
C ILE A 133 4.75 -8.88 -5.76
N TYR A 134 5.22 -8.86 -7.00
CA TYR A 134 5.95 -9.98 -7.60
C TYR A 134 7.37 -9.55 -7.99
N HIS A 135 8.37 -10.29 -7.53
CA HIS A 135 9.77 -10.08 -7.90
C HIS A 135 10.58 -11.36 -7.69
N ALA A 136 11.61 -11.58 -8.52
CA ALA A 136 12.49 -12.75 -8.44
C ALA A 136 11.73 -14.10 -8.38
N ASN A 137 10.66 -14.23 -9.16
CA ASN A 137 9.74 -15.39 -9.19
C ASN A 137 9.00 -15.68 -7.88
N LYS A 138 8.80 -14.65 -7.04
CA LYS A 138 8.10 -14.76 -5.77
C LYS A 138 6.97 -13.74 -5.70
N LEU A 139 5.76 -14.21 -5.43
CA LEU A 139 4.68 -13.37 -4.94
C LEU A 139 4.93 -13.11 -3.45
N MET A 140 4.90 -11.85 -3.03
CA MET A 140 5.26 -11.45 -1.67
C MET A 140 4.16 -10.58 -1.08
N ALA A 141 3.77 -10.86 0.17
CA ALA A 141 2.92 -9.98 0.99
C ALA A 141 3.78 -9.16 1.97
N LEU A 142 3.57 -7.85 1.99
CA LEU A 142 4.46 -6.87 2.60
C LEU A 142 3.74 -6.11 3.73
N LYS A 143 4.55 -5.73 4.72
CA LYS A 143 4.20 -4.78 5.78
C LYS A 143 5.50 -4.13 6.24
N GLU A 144 5.44 -2.82 6.49
CA GLU A 144 6.61 -1.99 6.79
C GLU A 144 7.38 -2.32 8.08
N ASP A 145 6.87 -3.22 8.92
CA ASP A 145 7.45 -3.60 10.21
C ASP A 145 8.21 -4.94 10.19
N ALA A 146 8.26 -5.65 9.06
CA ALA A 146 8.91 -6.94 8.95
C ALA A 146 9.38 -7.24 7.53
N ARG A 147 10.11 -8.35 7.35
CA ARG A 147 10.42 -8.89 6.03
C ARG A 147 9.16 -9.44 5.34
N PRO A 148 9.11 -9.45 4.00
CA PRO A 148 7.97 -9.97 3.26
C PRO A 148 7.72 -11.46 3.51
N PHE A 149 6.47 -11.91 3.34
CA PHE A 149 6.10 -13.32 3.30
C PHE A 149 5.87 -13.74 1.85
N GLU A 150 6.53 -14.82 1.42
CA GLU A 150 6.28 -15.43 0.13
C GLU A 150 4.96 -16.19 0.13
N LEU A 151 4.20 -16.02 -0.93
CA LEU A 151 2.96 -16.73 -1.19
C LEU A 151 3.11 -17.61 -2.44
N ASP A 152 2.27 -18.63 -2.53
CA ASP A 152 1.99 -19.29 -3.78
C ASP A 152 1.11 -18.44 -4.70
N PRO A 153 1.52 -18.17 -5.94
CA PRO A 153 0.73 -17.31 -6.83
C PRO A 153 -0.57 -17.98 -7.27
N GLU A 154 -0.66 -19.31 -7.30
CA GLU A 154 -1.89 -20.02 -7.66
C GLU A 154 -2.76 -20.26 -6.43
N THR A 155 -2.19 -20.81 -5.36
CA THR A 155 -2.98 -21.24 -4.18
C THR A 155 -3.11 -20.18 -3.09
N LEU A 156 -2.28 -19.13 -3.13
CA LEU A 156 -2.08 -18.14 -2.06
C LEU A 156 -1.62 -18.73 -0.73
N ASP A 157 -1.14 -19.98 -0.72
CA ASP A 157 -0.57 -20.57 0.48
C ASP A 157 0.70 -19.81 0.90
N THR A 158 0.84 -19.56 2.19
CA THR A 158 2.02 -18.89 2.75
C THR A 158 3.18 -19.86 2.85
N LEU A 159 4.31 -19.54 2.21
CA LEU A 159 5.49 -20.40 2.21
C LEU A 159 6.51 -20.07 3.30
N GLY A 160 6.55 -18.81 3.73
CA GLY A 160 7.50 -18.34 4.74
C GLY A 160 8.03 -16.95 4.45
N MET A 161 8.95 -16.48 5.29
CA MET A 161 9.59 -15.17 5.11
C MET A 161 10.61 -15.18 3.98
N VAL A 162 10.68 -14.09 3.23
CA VAL A 162 11.71 -13.85 2.22
C VAL A 162 12.95 -13.27 2.86
N ASP A 163 14.11 -13.89 2.59
CA ASP A 163 15.42 -13.49 3.12
C ASP A 163 16.39 -12.99 2.04
N TYR A 164 15.92 -12.90 0.79
CA TYR A 164 16.69 -12.52 -0.39
C TYR A 164 18.01 -13.32 -0.51
N GLN A 165 17.91 -14.65 -0.59
CA GLN A 165 19.06 -15.57 -0.62
C GLN A 165 20.02 -15.37 0.55
N ASN A 166 19.48 -15.13 1.75
CA ASN A 166 20.26 -14.81 2.94
C ASN A 166 21.18 -13.59 2.79
N THR A 167 20.89 -12.64 1.89
CA THR A 167 21.67 -11.40 1.74
C THR A 167 21.03 -10.21 2.44
N TYR A 168 19.73 -10.24 2.71
CA TYR A 168 19.04 -9.17 3.44
C TYR A 168 19.41 -9.16 4.93
N ARG A 169 19.63 -7.96 5.49
CA ARG A 169 20.14 -7.80 6.87
C ARG A 169 19.18 -7.08 7.80
N CYS A 170 18.26 -6.28 7.28
CA CYS A 170 17.32 -5.52 8.09
C CYS A 170 16.16 -6.40 8.63
N PRO A 171 15.63 -6.13 9.83
CA PRO A 171 14.40 -6.74 10.31
C PRO A 171 13.14 -6.19 9.59
N THR A 172 13.15 -4.93 9.16
CA THR A 172 12.04 -4.26 8.48
C THR A 172 12.26 -4.20 6.97
N HIS A 173 11.19 -3.99 6.20
CA HIS A 173 11.19 -3.85 4.75
C HIS A 173 10.05 -2.93 4.37
N THR A 174 10.22 -2.01 3.42
CA THR A 174 9.15 -1.11 2.95
C THR A 174 7.99 -1.91 2.34
N ALA A 175 6.76 -1.42 2.46
CA ALA A 175 5.64 -1.98 1.71
C ALA A 175 5.54 -1.44 0.26
N HIS A 176 6.40 -0.48 -0.09
CA HIS A 176 6.34 0.25 -1.36
C HIS A 176 7.60 0.15 -2.22
N PRO A 177 8.25 -1.03 -2.35
CA PRO A 177 9.47 -1.12 -3.12
C PRO A 177 9.22 -0.74 -4.60
N LYS A 178 10.20 -0.12 -5.24
CA LYS A 178 10.08 0.41 -6.62
C LYS A 178 10.77 -0.53 -7.61
N PRO A 179 10.04 -1.13 -8.56
CA PRO A 179 10.64 -1.98 -9.57
C PRO A 179 11.38 -1.15 -10.63
N ASP A 180 12.55 -1.60 -11.06
CA ASP A 180 13.25 -1.04 -12.22
C ASP A 180 13.09 -2.00 -13.40
N SER A 181 12.19 -1.67 -14.32
CA SER A 181 11.89 -2.50 -15.48
C SER A 181 13.05 -2.62 -16.48
N THR A 182 14.06 -1.72 -16.44
CA THR A 182 15.24 -1.82 -17.31
C THR A 182 16.18 -2.92 -16.82
N THR A 183 16.41 -2.99 -15.52
CA THR A 183 17.41 -3.88 -14.92
C THR A 183 16.81 -5.15 -14.32
N GLY A 184 15.50 -5.14 -14.04
CA GLY A 184 14.79 -6.17 -13.27
C GLY A 184 15.09 -6.09 -11.77
N GLU A 185 15.70 -5.00 -11.31
CA GLU A 185 15.97 -4.79 -9.90
C GLU A 185 14.73 -4.31 -9.16
N LEU A 186 14.77 -4.45 -7.83
CA LEU A 186 13.80 -3.88 -6.93
C LEU A 186 14.54 -3.00 -5.93
N VAL A 187 14.19 -1.72 -5.88
CA VAL A 187 14.76 -0.73 -4.95
C VAL A 187 13.84 -0.62 -3.74
N GLY A 188 14.40 -0.48 -2.56
CA GLY A 188 13.62 -0.34 -1.35
C GLY A 188 14.43 0.13 -0.16
N PHE A 189 13.79 0.09 1.00
CA PHE A 189 14.43 0.42 2.26
C PHE A 189 13.75 -0.31 3.42
N GLY A 190 14.31 -0.20 4.63
CA GLY A 190 13.61 -0.40 5.89
C GLY A 190 13.88 0.80 6.79
N TYR A 191 12.84 1.36 7.42
CA TYR A 191 12.98 2.37 8.47
C TYR A 191 12.79 1.72 9.85
N GLU A 192 13.14 2.46 10.91
CA GLU A 192 13.27 1.87 12.25
C GLU A 192 14.15 0.62 12.22
N ALA A 193 15.18 0.65 11.38
CA ALA A 193 15.92 -0.51 10.93
C ALA A 193 16.73 -1.18 12.05
N LYS A 194 16.92 -0.50 13.19
CA LYS A 194 17.59 -1.02 14.38
C LYS A 194 16.65 -1.19 15.58
N GLY A 195 15.35 -1.21 15.35
CA GLY A 195 14.33 -1.40 16.39
C GLY A 195 13.35 -0.23 16.46
N GLU A 196 12.34 -0.40 17.29
CA GLU A 196 11.20 0.49 17.39
C GLU A 196 11.62 1.92 17.74
N ALA A 197 11.05 2.89 17.01
CA ALA A 197 11.36 4.31 17.08
C ALA A 197 12.85 4.69 16.88
N SER A 198 13.68 3.81 16.29
CA SER A 198 15.03 4.18 15.85
C SER A 198 14.98 5.06 14.59
N PRO A 199 15.84 6.09 14.45
CA PRO A 199 15.92 6.89 13.24
C PRO A 199 16.76 6.23 12.13
N ASP A 200 17.22 4.99 12.34
CA ASP A 200 18.06 4.27 11.39
C ASP A 200 17.25 3.83 10.15
N ILE A 201 17.79 4.11 8.97
CA ILE A 201 17.28 3.69 7.66
C ILE A 201 18.31 2.76 7.02
N TYR A 202 17.82 1.68 6.43
CA TYR A 202 18.57 0.75 5.59
C TYR A 202 18.04 0.85 4.16
N SER A 203 18.72 1.57 3.28
CA SER A 203 18.39 1.64 1.84
C SER A 203 19.06 0.48 1.12
N TRP A 204 18.37 -0.17 0.18
CA TRP A 204 18.87 -1.35 -0.51
C TRP A 204 18.36 -1.46 -1.95
N THR A 205 19.10 -2.20 -2.78
CA THR A 205 18.65 -2.70 -4.09
C THR A 205 18.86 -4.21 -4.13
N VAL A 206 17.86 -4.94 -4.62
CA VAL A 206 17.99 -6.36 -4.94
C VAL A 206 17.96 -6.58 -6.45
N ASP A 207 18.78 -7.51 -6.93
CA ASP A 207 18.80 -7.92 -8.34
C ASP A 207 17.56 -8.75 -8.72
N LYS A 208 17.37 -9.00 -10.02
CA LYS A 208 16.30 -9.87 -10.55
C LYS A 208 16.34 -11.33 -10.05
N GLN A 209 17.39 -11.75 -9.35
CA GLN A 209 17.50 -13.07 -8.71
C GLN A 209 17.15 -13.01 -7.22
N GLY A 210 16.85 -11.83 -6.68
CA GLY A 210 16.53 -11.62 -5.28
C GLY A 210 17.76 -11.64 -4.37
N ARG A 211 18.88 -11.07 -4.80
CA ARG A 211 20.07 -10.82 -3.95
C ARG A 211 20.25 -9.33 -3.75
N VAL A 212 20.55 -8.90 -2.52
CA VAL A 212 20.97 -7.53 -2.23
C VAL A 212 22.31 -7.26 -2.93
N THR A 213 22.33 -6.25 -3.80
CA THR A 213 23.52 -5.83 -4.57
C THR A 213 24.05 -4.46 -4.13
N GLU A 214 23.18 -3.62 -3.58
CA GLU A 214 23.54 -2.32 -3.01
C GLU A 214 22.86 -2.21 -1.65
N GLU A 215 23.57 -1.66 -0.67
CA GLU A 215 23.00 -1.32 0.63
C GLU A 215 23.75 -0.17 1.30
N VAL A 216 23.02 0.64 2.07
CA VAL A 216 23.61 1.68 2.92
C VAL A 216 22.75 1.91 4.16
N TRP A 217 23.41 1.99 5.32
CA TRP A 217 22.77 2.31 6.60
C TRP A 217 23.08 3.76 6.98
N PHE A 218 22.06 4.54 7.28
CA PHE A 218 22.23 5.93 7.73
C PHE A 218 21.12 6.30 8.72
N LYS A 219 21.16 7.51 9.27
CA LYS A 219 20.17 7.99 10.24
C LYS A 219 19.41 9.19 9.69
N ALA A 220 18.09 9.13 9.78
CA ALA A 220 17.24 10.31 9.63
C ALA A 220 17.43 11.27 10.81
N PRO A 221 17.09 12.56 10.66
CA PRO A 221 17.18 13.52 11.76
C PRO A 221 16.23 13.23 12.93
N TRP A 222 15.15 12.48 12.68
CA TRP A 222 14.27 11.91 13.70
C TRP A 222 13.59 10.64 13.18
N ALA A 223 13.02 9.85 14.10
CA ALA A 223 12.22 8.68 13.74
C ALA A 223 10.78 9.11 13.42
N CYS A 224 10.28 8.71 12.26
CA CYS A 224 8.91 8.92 11.82
C CYS A 224 8.47 7.75 10.95
N MET A 225 7.17 7.70 10.65
CA MET A 225 6.69 6.84 9.59
C MET A 225 7.28 7.32 8.25
N ILE A 226 8.04 6.44 7.59
CA ILE A 226 8.47 6.60 6.21
C ILE A 226 7.71 5.52 5.45
N HIS A 227 6.49 5.82 5.03
CA HIS A 227 5.60 4.83 4.42
C HIS A 227 6.03 4.52 2.98
N ASP A 228 6.26 5.57 2.20
CA ASP A 228 6.65 5.50 0.80
C ASP A 228 7.87 6.40 0.50
N PHE A 229 8.42 6.30 -0.70
CA PHE A 229 9.66 6.93 -1.14
C PHE A 229 9.74 7.00 -2.67
N TRP A 230 10.63 7.83 -3.21
CA TRP A 230 10.93 7.83 -4.65
C TRP A 230 12.25 7.11 -4.92
N ALA A 231 12.32 6.44 -6.07
CA ALA A 231 13.56 5.98 -6.68
C ALA A 231 13.64 6.57 -8.09
N THR A 232 14.84 6.94 -8.52
CA THR A 232 15.17 7.32 -9.91
C THR A 232 16.31 6.43 -10.41
N ASP A 233 16.79 6.68 -11.63
CA ASP A 233 17.97 5.99 -12.15
C ASP A 233 19.18 6.12 -11.20
N ASN A 234 19.41 7.30 -10.60
CA ASN A 234 20.60 7.57 -9.81
C ASN A 234 20.37 7.87 -8.32
N TYR A 235 19.14 8.10 -7.86
CA TYR A 235 18.86 8.51 -6.49
C TYR A 235 17.72 7.74 -5.83
N VAL A 236 17.75 7.72 -4.49
CA VAL A 236 16.65 7.29 -3.63
C VAL A 236 16.29 8.47 -2.72
N ILE A 237 14.99 8.76 -2.57
CA ILE A 237 14.50 9.95 -1.89
C ILE A 237 13.48 9.57 -0.81
N PHE A 238 13.77 9.92 0.44
CA PHE A 238 12.97 9.57 1.61
C PHE A 238 12.25 10.79 2.19
N PRO A 239 10.90 10.80 2.22
CA PRO A 239 10.16 11.83 2.93
C PRO A 239 10.22 11.61 4.45
N ILE A 240 10.78 12.57 5.17
CA ILE A 240 10.80 12.60 6.64
C ILE A 240 9.79 13.64 7.11
N ASN A 241 8.73 13.19 7.77
CA ASN A 241 7.55 13.99 8.08
C ASN A 241 7.26 14.06 9.60
N GLY A 242 6.18 14.75 9.96
CA GLY A 242 5.78 15.02 11.34
C GLY A 242 5.11 13.86 12.07
N LEU A 243 4.80 12.73 11.41
CA LEU A 243 4.22 11.56 12.07
C LEU A 243 5.34 10.74 12.75
N LYS A 244 5.83 11.27 13.87
CA LYS A 244 6.99 10.78 14.62
C LYS A 244 6.69 9.51 15.41
N ALA A 245 7.71 8.69 15.65
CA ALA A 245 7.63 7.52 16.51
C ALA A 245 8.13 7.81 17.93
N SER A 246 7.53 7.20 18.96
CA SER A 246 7.91 7.42 20.36
C SER A 246 7.97 6.14 21.18
N LEU A 247 9.19 5.69 21.50
CA LEU A 247 9.40 4.52 22.37
C LEU A 247 8.83 4.74 23.78
N GLU A 248 8.98 5.94 24.33
CA GLU A 248 8.45 6.29 25.66
C GLU A 248 6.92 6.17 25.71
N GLN A 249 6.23 6.60 24.65
CA GLN A 249 4.77 6.46 24.55
C GLN A 249 4.37 4.99 24.47
N MET A 250 5.12 4.18 23.72
CA MET A 250 4.87 2.75 23.60
C MET A 250 5.06 2.01 24.92
N GLU A 251 6.13 2.29 25.65
CA GLU A 251 6.44 1.68 26.96
C GLU A 251 5.35 1.96 28.01
N LYS A 252 4.64 3.09 27.87
CA LYS A 252 3.46 3.46 28.68
C LYS A 252 2.15 2.82 28.18
N GLY A 253 2.21 1.99 27.15
CA GLY A 253 1.05 1.33 26.54
C GLY A 253 0.26 2.18 25.53
N GLY A 254 0.82 3.32 25.10
CA GLY A 254 0.23 4.22 24.11
C GLY A 254 0.53 3.84 22.66
N GLU A 255 0.21 4.74 21.73
CA GLU A 255 0.42 4.52 20.29
C GLU A 255 1.91 4.55 19.90
N HIS A 256 2.26 3.88 18.79
CA HIS A 256 3.62 3.94 18.24
C HIS A 256 3.94 5.31 17.64
N PHE A 257 2.99 5.87 16.88
CA PHE A 257 3.13 7.15 16.20
C PHE A 257 2.35 8.26 16.91
N TYR A 258 2.83 9.49 16.74
CA TYR A 258 2.11 10.72 17.04
C TYR A 258 2.43 11.79 15.99
N TYR A 259 1.49 12.68 15.73
CA TYR A 259 1.71 13.81 14.83
C TYR A 259 2.28 15.00 15.60
N ASP A 260 3.48 15.43 15.24
CA ASP A 260 4.10 16.65 15.76
C ASP A 260 3.56 17.86 14.99
N GLU A 261 2.48 18.44 15.51
CA GLU A 261 1.81 19.57 14.87
C GLU A 261 2.65 20.85 14.84
N ASN A 262 3.72 20.91 15.64
CA ASN A 262 4.63 22.06 15.74
C ASN A 262 5.75 22.04 14.69
N LEU A 263 5.87 20.94 13.93
CA LEU A 263 6.86 20.83 12.87
C LEU A 263 6.41 21.67 11.65
N ASP A 264 7.16 22.74 11.35
CA ASP A 264 6.85 23.71 10.30
C ASP A 264 7.38 23.34 8.90
N HIS A 265 8.12 22.24 8.80
CA HIS A 265 8.71 21.72 7.57
C HIS A 265 8.77 20.20 7.55
N GLN A 266 8.95 19.62 6.37
CA GLN A 266 9.35 18.23 6.19
C GLN A 266 10.77 18.19 5.62
N LEU A 267 11.39 17.02 5.58
CA LEU A 267 12.65 16.82 4.87
C LEU A 267 12.49 15.81 3.74
N LEU A 268 13.26 16.00 2.68
CA LEU A 268 13.53 15.01 1.64
C LEU A 268 14.99 14.57 1.78
N GLY A 269 15.21 13.34 2.25
CA GLY A 269 16.53 12.73 2.31
C GLY A 269 16.90 12.16 0.95
N VAL A 270 17.84 12.77 0.24
CA VAL A 270 18.31 12.34 -1.08
C VAL A 270 19.65 11.64 -0.92
N ILE A 271 19.76 10.41 -1.42
CA ILE A 271 20.99 9.63 -1.41
C ILE A 271 21.24 9.00 -2.79
N PRO A 272 22.50 8.85 -3.24
CA PRO A 272 22.77 8.07 -4.45
C PRO A 272 22.23 6.64 -4.34
N ARG A 273 21.70 6.10 -5.43
CA ARG A 273 21.19 4.71 -5.49
C ARG A 273 22.33 3.69 -5.44
N ARG A 274 23.52 4.05 -5.92
CA ARG A 274 24.67 3.15 -6.08
C ARG A 274 25.89 3.66 -5.33
N GLY A 275 26.62 2.75 -4.69
CA GLY A 275 27.90 3.03 -4.05
C GLY A 275 27.82 4.11 -2.95
N ALA A 276 26.63 4.32 -2.40
CA ALA A 276 26.39 5.36 -1.41
C ALA A 276 27.06 5.04 -0.08
N ARG A 277 27.57 6.08 0.56
CA ARG A 277 28.04 6.05 1.94
C ARG A 277 27.06 6.83 2.84
N PRO A 278 27.05 6.57 4.15
CA PRO A 278 26.12 7.25 5.07
C PRO A 278 26.22 8.78 5.03
N GLU A 279 27.40 9.34 4.78
CA GLU A 279 27.65 10.78 4.67
C GLU A 279 27.19 11.42 3.36
N ASP A 280 26.80 10.62 2.35
CA ASP A 280 26.36 11.14 1.06
C ASP A 280 24.89 11.61 1.09
N VAL A 281 24.15 11.35 2.17
CA VAL A 281 22.76 11.78 2.32
C VAL A 281 22.66 13.31 2.47
N LYS A 282 21.77 13.91 1.68
CA LYS A 282 21.42 15.33 1.78
C LYS A 282 19.97 15.50 2.22
N TRP A 283 19.75 16.40 3.18
CA TRP A 283 18.43 16.67 3.74
C TRP A 283 17.91 18.01 3.25
N PHE A 284 16.98 17.98 2.30
CA PHE A 284 16.37 19.18 1.76
C PHE A 284 15.07 19.51 2.51
N LYS A 285 14.87 20.77 2.88
CA LYS A 285 13.62 21.20 3.51
C LYS A 285 12.51 21.31 2.47
N THR A 286 11.31 20.92 2.85
CA THR A 286 10.07 21.18 2.10
C THR A 286 8.95 21.61 3.04
N GLN A 287 7.83 22.06 2.49
CA GLN A 287 6.70 22.58 3.25
C GLN A 287 6.12 21.57 4.25
N ARG A 288 5.53 22.09 5.34
CA ARG A 288 4.75 21.29 6.30
C ARG A 288 3.71 20.43 5.59
N GLY A 289 3.46 19.26 6.15
CA GLY A 289 2.46 18.32 5.67
C GLY A 289 2.82 16.89 6.06
N CYS A 290 2.26 15.93 5.34
CA CYS A 290 2.60 14.52 5.44
C CYS A 290 2.59 13.90 4.05
N TYR A 291 3.70 13.28 3.65
CA TYR A 291 3.72 12.38 2.49
C TYR A 291 3.18 11.01 2.93
N ALA A 292 2.09 10.58 2.30
CA ALA A 292 1.55 9.23 2.46
C ALA A 292 2.07 8.35 1.32
N HIS A 293 1.57 8.57 0.10
CA HIS A 293 2.04 7.89 -1.11
C HIS A 293 2.80 8.82 -2.06
N THR A 294 3.69 8.21 -2.83
CA THR A 294 4.39 8.83 -3.96
C THR A 294 3.76 8.34 -5.26
N ILE A 295 3.75 9.18 -6.30
CA ILE A 295 3.25 8.77 -7.63
C ILE A 295 4.42 8.20 -8.44
N ASN A 296 5.42 9.06 -8.73
CA ASN A 296 6.64 8.64 -9.41
C ASN A 296 7.74 9.69 -9.23
N GLY A 297 8.99 9.30 -9.50
CA GLY A 297 10.14 10.19 -9.51
C GLY A 297 11.04 9.87 -10.70
N TYR A 298 11.66 10.88 -11.31
CA TYR A 298 12.61 10.69 -12.39
C TYR A 298 13.62 11.85 -12.46
N GLU A 299 14.60 11.73 -13.36
CA GLU A 299 15.61 12.75 -13.58
C GLU A 299 15.42 13.43 -14.95
N GLU A 300 15.48 14.75 -14.97
CA GLU A 300 15.38 15.56 -16.19
C GLU A 300 16.30 16.78 -16.06
N ASP A 301 17.16 17.00 -17.06
CA ASP A 301 18.11 18.12 -17.09
C ASP A 301 18.98 18.25 -15.81
N GLY A 302 19.36 17.10 -15.23
CA GLY A 302 20.16 17.02 -14.01
C GLY A 302 19.40 17.32 -12.71
N LYS A 303 18.08 17.50 -12.78
CA LYS A 303 17.19 17.73 -11.63
C LYS A 303 16.35 16.49 -11.34
N LEU A 304 15.99 16.33 -10.07
CA LEU A 304 14.92 15.42 -9.67
C LEU A 304 13.58 16.05 -10.02
N VAL A 305 12.67 15.25 -10.57
CA VAL A 305 11.25 15.55 -10.71
C VAL A 305 10.47 14.54 -9.86
N LEU A 306 9.78 15.01 -8.83
CA LEU A 306 9.08 14.16 -7.87
C LEU A 306 7.60 14.54 -7.83
N ASP A 307 6.73 13.55 -8.02
CA ASP A 307 5.28 13.70 -7.96
C ASP A 307 4.70 12.91 -6.78
N ALA A 308 3.84 13.55 -5.99
CA ALA A 308 3.10 12.92 -4.89
C ALA A 308 1.86 13.74 -4.53
N ASN A 309 0.86 13.09 -3.92
CA ASN A 309 -0.12 13.79 -3.11
C ASN A 309 0.48 14.13 -1.74
N VAL A 310 0.26 15.36 -1.27
CA VAL A 310 0.85 15.82 -0.01
C VAL A 310 -0.25 16.31 0.92
N TRP A 311 -0.49 15.60 2.00
CA TRP A 311 -1.49 15.97 2.99
C TRP A 311 -1.08 17.25 3.71
N THR A 312 -2.00 18.20 3.81
CA THR A 312 -1.75 19.50 4.47
C THR A 312 -1.65 19.39 6.00
N ASP A 313 -2.16 18.29 6.57
CA ASP A 313 -2.15 17.97 7.99
C ASP A 313 -2.04 16.44 8.19
N CYS A 314 -2.29 15.93 9.40
CA CYS A 314 -2.27 14.50 9.70
C CYS A 314 -3.34 13.73 8.91
N HIS A 315 -2.91 12.82 8.05
CA HIS A 315 -3.81 11.96 7.26
C HIS A 315 -4.34 10.75 8.03
N PHE A 316 -3.70 10.40 9.15
CA PHE A 316 -4.09 9.29 10.02
C PHE A 316 -4.65 9.84 11.34
N PRO A 317 -5.93 10.25 11.39
CA PRO A 317 -6.49 10.97 12.53
C PRO A 317 -6.60 10.11 13.79
N PHE A 318 -6.50 8.79 13.69
CA PHE A 318 -6.46 7.87 14.83
C PHE A 318 -5.12 7.88 15.58
N PHE A 319 -4.05 8.45 15.00
CA PHE A 319 -2.82 8.72 15.75
C PHE A 319 -2.94 10.05 16.51
N PRO A 320 -2.49 10.11 17.77
CA PRO A 320 -2.61 11.32 18.57
C PRO A 320 -1.69 12.44 18.07
N ASN A 321 -2.01 13.70 18.38
CA ASN A 321 -1.06 14.81 18.31
C ASN A 321 -0.08 14.82 19.50
N SER A 322 0.81 15.82 19.60
CA SER A 322 1.76 15.96 20.71
C SER A 322 1.11 16.16 22.10
N LYS A 323 -0.20 16.42 22.16
CA LYS A 323 -1.00 16.57 23.39
C LYS A 323 -1.79 15.31 23.73
N GLY A 324 -1.63 14.23 22.97
CA GLY A 324 -2.36 12.97 23.18
C GLY A 324 -3.79 12.96 22.64
N GLN A 325 -4.20 13.95 21.85
CA GLN A 325 -5.55 14.04 21.29
C GLN A 325 -5.60 13.31 19.95
N LYS A 326 -6.55 12.38 19.77
CA LYS A 326 -6.89 11.77 18.48
C LYS A 326 -8.00 12.58 17.79
N PHE A 327 -8.16 12.43 16.47
CA PHE A 327 -9.20 13.07 15.65
C PHE A 327 -9.25 14.60 15.84
N PHE A 328 -8.08 15.20 15.98
CA PHE A 328 -7.92 16.62 16.31
C PHE A 328 -8.04 17.54 15.09
N THR A 329 -7.96 16.99 13.88
CA THR A 329 -8.07 17.73 12.62
C THR A 329 -9.48 17.62 12.06
N ASN A 330 -10.06 18.74 11.64
CA ASN A 330 -11.36 18.76 10.97
C ASN A 330 -11.20 18.21 9.54
N PRO A 331 -11.86 17.09 9.17
CA PRO A 331 -11.73 16.49 7.83
C PRO A 331 -12.06 17.47 6.69
N MET A 332 -12.92 18.46 6.94
CA MET A 332 -13.31 19.46 5.93
C MET A 332 -12.20 20.47 5.60
N ASP A 333 -11.20 20.62 6.46
CA ASP A 333 -10.09 21.56 6.31
C ASP A 333 -8.85 20.89 5.69
N ILE A 334 -8.82 19.56 5.66
CA ILE A 334 -7.69 18.78 5.15
C ILE A 334 -7.74 18.74 3.62
N ARG A 335 -6.57 18.89 2.99
CA ARG A 335 -6.37 18.69 1.55
C ARG A 335 -5.20 17.74 1.34
N ALA A 336 -5.16 17.13 0.17
CA ALA A 336 -4.06 16.33 -0.33
C ALA A 336 -3.87 16.60 -1.83
N PRO A 337 -3.44 17.82 -2.22
CA PRO A 337 -3.19 18.14 -3.63
C PRO A 337 -2.06 17.28 -4.18
N VAL A 338 -2.11 17.02 -5.49
CA VAL A 338 -0.99 16.42 -6.22
C VAL A 338 0.00 17.52 -6.57
N LEU A 339 1.22 17.38 -6.08
CA LEU A 339 2.29 18.36 -6.23
C LEU A 339 3.45 17.76 -7.02
N ARG A 340 4.03 18.59 -7.89
CA ARG A 340 5.29 18.31 -8.58
C ARG A 340 6.40 19.18 -8.00
N TYR A 341 7.50 18.54 -7.66
CA TYR A 341 8.73 19.18 -7.21
C TYR A 341 9.80 19.02 -8.28
N ARG A 342 10.58 20.07 -8.53
CA ARG A 342 11.75 20.02 -9.41
C ARG A 342 12.94 20.74 -8.80
N PHE A 343 14.01 20.02 -8.50
CA PHE A 343 15.19 20.60 -7.85
C PHE A 343 16.48 19.84 -8.17
N ASP A 344 17.63 20.52 -8.02
CA ASP A 344 18.94 19.90 -8.21
C ASP A 344 19.32 19.07 -6.97
N PRO A 345 19.52 17.74 -7.08
CA PRO A 345 19.94 16.90 -5.95
C PRO A 345 21.33 17.28 -5.41
N LYS A 346 22.12 18.05 -6.15
CA LYS A 346 23.43 18.57 -5.74
C LYS A 346 23.36 19.99 -5.19
N GLY A 347 22.19 20.63 -5.23
CA GLY A 347 21.96 22.01 -4.77
C GLY A 347 22.13 22.23 -3.27
N SER A 348 21.89 23.48 -2.84
CA SER A 348 21.90 23.88 -1.44
C SER A 348 20.74 23.25 -0.67
N THR A 349 21.01 22.84 0.57
CA THR A 349 20.01 22.33 1.53
C THR A 349 19.48 23.42 2.47
N ASP A 350 20.01 24.64 2.37
CA ASP A 350 19.62 25.77 3.23
C ASP A 350 18.27 26.37 2.82
N GLU A 351 17.95 26.30 1.53
CA GLU A 351 16.70 26.79 0.96
C GLU A 351 15.62 25.71 0.96
N MET A 352 14.38 26.13 1.21
CA MET A 352 13.22 25.23 1.17
C MET A 352 12.82 24.97 -0.28
N ILE A 353 12.77 23.70 -0.67
CA ILE A 353 12.19 23.26 -1.93
C ILE A 353 10.68 23.51 -1.88
N ARG A 354 10.17 24.19 -2.90
CA ARG A 354 8.75 24.39 -3.15
C ARG A 354 8.31 23.57 -4.37
N PRO A 355 7.06 23.10 -4.41
CA PRO A 355 6.53 22.54 -5.64
C PRO A 355 6.53 23.63 -6.72
N ASP A 356 6.93 23.29 -7.93
CA ASP A 356 6.86 24.22 -9.06
C ASP A 356 5.52 24.13 -9.82
N GLN A 357 4.73 23.10 -9.52
CA GLN A 357 3.39 22.93 -10.05
C GLN A 357 2.46 22.25 -9.03
N VAL A 358 1.24 22.78 -8.89
CA VAL A 358 0.08 22.06 -8.33
C VAL A 358 -0.60 21.38 -9.51
N VAL A 359 -0.52 20.05 -9.57
CA VAL A 359 -1.03 19.25 -10.69
C VAL A 359 -2.55 19.08 -10.57
N LEU A 360 -3.02 18.73 -9.37
CA LEU A 360 -4.43 18.61 -9.03
C LEU A 360 -4.66 19.17 -7.61
N GLU A 361 -5.76 19.90 -7.43
CA GLU A 361 -6.15 20.51 -6.14
C GLU A 361 -7.37 19.78 -5.57
N GLY A 362 -7.29 19.31 -4.32
CA GLY A 362 -8.35 18.48 -3.71
C GLY A 362 -7.82 17.49 -2.68
N VAL A 363 -8.54 16.38 -2.49
CA VAL A 363 -8.13 15.25 -1.63
C VAL A 363 -7.90 14.03 -2.52
N PHE A 364 -6.66 13.84 -2.94
CA PHE A 364 -6.24 12.75 -3.81
C PHE A 364 -5.35 11.77 -3.08
N GLU A 365 -5.46 10.49 -3.44
CA GLU A 365 -4.68 9.40 -2.87
C GLU A 365 -4.56 8.21 -3.84
N PHE A 366 -3.66 7.27 -3.55
CA PHE A 366 -3.49 6.02 -4.29
C PHE A 366 -3.16 6.24 -5.77
N GLY A 367 -2.15 7.08 -6.03
CA GLY A 367 -1.71 7.43 -7.38
C GLY A 367 -0.86 6.33 -8.00
N ARG A 368 -1.19 5.94 -9.23
CA ARG A 368 -0.62 4.79 -9.93
C ARG A 368 -0.29 5.15 -11.36
N ILE A 369 0.79 4.57 -11.86
CA ILE A 369 1.30 4.75 -13.22
C ILE A 369 1.33 3.39 -13.92
N ASP A 370 1.76 3.38 -15.18
CA ASP A 370 2.34 2.16 -15.75
C ASP A 370 3.64 1.82 -15.00
N ASP A 371 3.64 0.76 -14.20
CA ASP A 371 4.77 0.37 -13.34
C ASP A 371 6.06 0.11 -14.14
N ARG A 372 5.98 -0.11 -15.46
CA ARG A 372 7.15 -0.18 -16.36
C ARG A 372 7.91 1.15 -16.46
N LEU A 373 7.29 2.25 -16.05
CA LEU A 373 7.85 3.61 -16.00
C LEU A 373 8.21 4.06 -14.58
N SER A 374 8.18 3.18 -13.59
CA SER A 374 8.67 3.52 -12.25
C SER A 374 10.14 3.96 -12.30
N GLY A 375 10.43 5.12 -11.70
CA GLY A 375 11.76 5.74 -11.74
C GLY A 375 12.09 6.49 -13.03
N LYS A 376 11.17 6.52 -14.00
CA LYS A 376 11.37 7.07 -15.36
C LYS A 376 10.34 8.13 -15.69
N LYS A 377 10.64 8.91 -16.73
CA LYS A 377 9.68 9.88 -17.26
C LYS A 377 8.43 9.15 -17.78
N TYR A 378 7.29 9.71 -17.44
CA TYR A 378 5.96 9.17 -17.70
C TYR A 378 5.01 10.32 -18.05
N SER A 379 3.90 9.99 -18.69
CA SER A 379 2.99 10.99 -19.25
C SER A 379 1.64 10.97 -18.58
N SER A 380 1.27 9.90 -17.88
CA SER A 380 -0.04 9.75 -17.26
C SER A 380 -0.04 9.00 -15.93
N PHE A 381 -1.03 9.33 -15.09
CA PHE A 381 -1.34 8.57 -13.87
C PHE A 381 -2.85 8.45 -13.65
N TRP A 382 -3.23 7.43 -12.87
CA TRP A 382 -4.57 7.20 -12.36
C TRP A 382 -4.56 7.31 -10.85
N MET A 383 -5.61 7.88 -10.26
CA MET A 383 -5.64 8.18 -8.83
C MET A 383 -7.08 8.20 -8.33
N LEU A 384 -7.24 8.09 -7.01
CA LEU A 384 -8.53 8.22 -6.37
C LEU A 384 -8.73 9.64 -5.82
N HIS A 385 -9.98 10.09 -5.80
CA HIS A 385 -10.37 11.40 -5.30
C HIS A 385 -11.60 11.29 -4.41
N VAL A 386 -11.60 12.05 -3.31
CA VAL A 386 -12.80 12.34 -2.54
C VAL A 386 -13.43 13.62 -3.09
N ASP A 387 -14.41 13.48 -3.98
CA ASP A 387 -15.16 14.62 -4.50
C ASP A 387 -16.26 15.03 -3.52
N PRO A 388 -16.13 16.19 -2.83
CA PRO A 388 -17.10 16.62 -1.82
C PRO A 388 -18.45 17.03 -2.41
N THR A 389 -18.56 17.18 -3.74
CA THR A 389 -19.81 17.53 -4.43
C THR A 389 -20.68 16.33 -4.75
N SER A 390 -20.24 15.11 -4.41
CA SER A 390 -20.93 13.85 -4.70
C SER A 390 -21.02 12.98 -3.44
N PRO A 391 -21.96 13.27 -2.54
CA PRO A 391 -22.12 12.51 -1.31
C PRO A 391 -22.47 11.05 -1.61
N ILE A 392 -21.89 10.14 -0.83
CA ILE A 392 -22.13 8.70 -0.91
C ILE A 392 -23.29 8.31 0.01
N HIS A 393 -24.16 7.45 -0.49
CA HIS A 393 -25.30 6.88 0.21
C HIS A 393 -25.03 5.40 0.50
N ALA A 394 -24.77 5.08 1.76
CA ALA A 394 -24.68 3.70 2.21
C ALA A 394 -26.08 3.22 2.59
N ASN A 395 -26.63 2.27 1.82
CA ASN A 395 -27.97 1.70 2.06
C ASN A 395 -29.06 2.80 2.21
N ASP A 396 -29.07 3.75 1.27
CA ASP A 396 -30.00 4.89 1.19
C ASP A 396 -29.89 5.91 2.33
N GLN A 397 -28.83 5.85 3.14
CA GLN A 397 -28.48 6.88 4.11
C GLN A 397 -27.23 7.63 3.64
N GLU A 398 -27.32 8.97 3.59
CA GLU A 398 -26.16 9.82 3.34
C GLU A 398 -25.10 9.53 4.41
N THR A 399 -23.90 9.20 3.97
CA THR A 399 -22.77 8.95 4.85
C THR A 399 -22.05 10.26 5.18
N VAL A 400 -21.49 10.33 6.39
CA VAL A 400 -20.60 11.42 6.84
C VAL A 400 -19.43 11.54 5.84
N PRO A 401 -18.79 12.72 5.65
CA PRO A 401 -17.57 12.87 4.85
C PRO A 401 -16.40 12.02 5.40
N ALA A 402 -16.43 10.73 5.05
CA ALA A 402 -15.45 9.66 5.31
C ALA A 402 -15.88 8.33 4.63
N ALA A 403 -16.73 8.39 3.59
CA ALA A 403 -17.33 7.21 2.97
C ALA A 403 -16.33 6.31 2.23
N GLY A 404 -15.17 6.86 1.86
CA GLY A 404 -14.20 6.28 0.93
C GLY A 404 -13.99 7.20 -0.28
N PHE A 405 -13.21 6.74 -1.26
CA PHE A 405 -12.96 7.49 -2.49
C PHE A 405 -14.10 7.27 -3.49
N ASN A 406 -14.78 8.34 -3.91
CA ASN A 406 -15.98 8.24 -4.75
C ASN A 406 -15.73 8.50 -6.24
N THR A 407 -14.49 8.81 -6.61
CA THR A 407 -14.13 9.22 -7.99
C THR A 407 -12.79 8.61 -8.39
N LEU A 408 -12.74 7.97 -9.55
CA LEU A 408 -11.51 7.61 -10.26
C LEU A 408 -11.08 8.79 -11.14
N VAL A 409 -9.81 9.16 -11.10
CA VAL A 409 -9.25 10.28 -11.85
C VAL A 409 -8.09 9.80 -12.70
N TYR A 410 -7.98 10.34 -13.92
CA TYR A 410 -6.84 10.20 -14.80
C TYR A 410 -6.30 11.60 -15.13
N TYR A 411 -4.98 11.71 -15.17
CA TYR A 411 -4.30 12.93 -15.60
C TYR A 411 -3.23 12.60 -16.64
N ASN A 412 -3.07 13.48 -17.62
CA ASN A 412 -2.01 13.43 -18.62
C ASN A 412 -1.17 14.71 -18.61
N PHE A 413 0.14 14.60 -18.33
CA PHE A 413 1.09 15.71 -18.26
C PHE A 413 1.38 16.34 -19.63
N GLU A 414 1.29 15.61 -20.73
CA GLU A 414 1.59 16.13 -22.06
C GLU A 414 0.47 17.03 -22.59
N THR A 415 -0.78 16.60 -22.38
CA THR A 415 -1.96 17.32 -22.88
C THR A 415 -2.59 18.22 -21.81
N GLY A 416 -2.25 18.03 -20.54
CA GLY A 416 -2.92 18.67 -19.40
C GLY A 416 -4.38 18.21 -19.21
N LYS A 417 -4.78 17.09 -19.83
CA LYS A 417 -6.16 16.59 -19.76
C LYS A 417 -6.37 15.86 -18.43
N THR A 418 -7.42 16.25 -17.72
CA THR A 418 -7.96 15.49 -16.58
C THR A 418 -9.26 14.82 -17.01
N GLN A 419 -9.44 13.57 -16.61
CA GLN A 419 -10.68 12.81 -16.74
C GLN A 419 -11.14 12.37 -15.35
N SER A 420 -12.45 12.29 -15.15
CA SER A 420 -13.02 11.81 -13.89
C SER A 420 -14.18 10.86 -14.15
N TYR A 421 -14.22 9.74 -13.43
CA TYR A 421 -15.31 8.77 -13.48
C TYR A 421 -15.95 8.58 -12.11
N LYS A 422 -17.29 8.62 -12.10
CA LYS A 422 -18.14 8.27 -10.97
C LYS A 422 -19.13 7.22 -11.44
N HIS A 423 -19.38 6.19 -10.64
CA HIS A 423 -20.27 5.10 -11.04
C HIS A 423 -21.72 5.40 -10.69
N ARG A 424 -22.00 5.49 -9.38
CA ARG A 424 -23.31 5.73 -8.77
C ARG A 424 -23.09 6.46 -7.45
N ASP A 425 -24.18 6.92 -6.83
CA ASP A 425 -24.17 7.60 -5.53
C ASP A 425 -23.97 6.66 -4.32
N ASP A 426 -23.72 5.37 -4.55
CA ASP A 426 -23.51 4.33 -3.53
C ASP A 426 -22.21 3.55 -3.75
N THR A 427 -21.27 4.13 -4.49
CA THR A 427 -20.05 3.43 -4.92
C THR A 427 -18.81 4.16 -4.47
N THR A 428 -17.90 3.43 -3.83
CA THR A 428 -16.51 3.87 -3.64
C THR A 428 -15.55 2.99 -4.41
N PHE A 429 -14.32 3.45 -4.54
CA PHE A 429 -13.25 2.79 -5.27
C PHE A 429 -12.05 2.56 -4.35
N GLN A 430 -11.39 1.43 -4.57
CA GLN A 430 -10.09 1.11 -3.98
C GLN A 430 -8.96 1.37 -4.99
N GLU A 431 -7.70 1.18 -4.60
CA GLU A 431 -6.53 1.52 -5.40
C GLU A 431 -6.62 0.97 -6.84
N PRO A 432 -6.42 1.83 -7.88
CA PRO A 432 -6.37 1.37 -9.27
C PRO A 432 -5.08 0.59 -9.56
N VAL A 433 -5.05 -0.23 -10.61
CA VAL A 433 -3.81 -0.81 -11.12
C VAL A 433 -3.80 -0.77 -12.64
N PHE A 434 -2.70 -0.28 -13.21
CA PHE A 434 -2.50 -0.31 -14.66
C PHE A 434 -2.15 -1.73 -15.12
N VAL A 435 -2.68 -2.11 -16.27
CA VAL A 435 -2.41 -3.40 -16.91
C VAL A 435 -2.05 -3.17 -18.38
N PRO A 436 -0.86 -3.56 -18.85
CA PRO A 436 -0.50 -3.46 -20.26
C PRO A 436 -1.51 -4.19 -21.17
N ARG A 437 -1.80 -3.64 -22.36
CA ARG A 437 -2.79 -4.23 -23.28
C ARG A 437 -2.48 -5.68 -23.68
N TYR A 438 -1.19 -5.95 -23.82
CA TYR A 438 -0.54 -7.21 -24.14
C TYR A 438 0.95 -7.12 -23.75
N ASP A 439 1.64 -8.25 -23.69
CA ASP A 439 3.09 -8.27 -23.45
C ASP A 439 3.85 -7.47 -24.51
N GLY A 440 4.65 -6.50 -24.08
CA GLY A 440 5.38 -5.59 -24.96
C GLY A 440 4.54 -4.46 -25.58
N ALA A 441 3.31 -4.21 -25.12
CA ALA A 441 2.54 -3.03 -25.52
C ALA A 441 3.32 -1.73 -25.26
N PRO A 442 3.10 -0.64 -26.03
CA PRO A 442 3.67 0.67 -25.71
C PRO A 442 3.41 1.06 -24.24
N PRO A 443 4.30 1.84 -23.61
CA PRO A 443 4.03 2.38 -22.27
C PRO A 443 2.68 3.10 -22.24
N GLU A 444 1.94 2.92 -21.16
CA GLU A 444 0.61 3.51 -20.90
C GLU A 444 -0.51 3.06 -21.86
N ASP A 445 -0.24 2.20 -22.85
CA ASP A 445 -1.25 1.53 -23.67
C ASP A 445 -1.78 0.27 -22.98
N GLY A 446 -3.00 0.35 -22.47
CA GLY A 446 -3.57 -0.76 -21.72
C GLY A 446 -4.90 -0.44 -21.06
N TYR A 447 -5.08 -1.04 -19.90
CA TYR A 447 -6.30 -0.97 -19.11
C TYR A 447 -5.99 -0.54 -17.68
N VAL A 448 -7.04 -0.15 -16.97
CA VAL A 448 -6.96 0.04 -15.52
C VAL A 448 -8.01 -0.83 -14.84
N LEU A 449 -7.57 -1.61 -13.87
CA LEU A 449 -8.43 -2.38 -12.98
C LEU A 449 -8.67 -1.59 -11.70
N VAL A 450 -9.92 -1.51 -11.24
CA VAL A 450 -10.29 -0.81 -10.00
C VAL A 450 -11.35 -1.64 -9.27
N LEU A 451 -11.10 -2.01 -8.03
CA LEU A 451 -12.13 -2.64 -7.21
C LEU A 451 -13.11 -1.56 -6.72
N ALA A 452 -14.40 -1.78 -6.94
CA ALA A 452 -15.47 -0.89 -6.52
C ALA A 452 -16.29 -1.53 -5.40
N ASP A 453 -16.63 -0.74 -4.39
CA ASP A 453 -17.46 -1.10 -3.25
C ASP A 453 -18.89 -0.60 -3.51
N LEU A 454 -19.84 -1.51 -3.77
CA LEU A 454 -21.22 -1.14 -4.11
C LEU A 454 -22.13 -1.30 -2.88
N PHE A 455 -22.41 -0.20 -2.18
CA PHE A 455 -23.10 -0.21 -0.87
C PHE A 455 -24.49 -0.82 -0.94
N ARG A 456 -25.32 -0.48 -1.92
CA ARG A 456 -26.67 -1.08 -2.03
C ARG A 456 -26.64 -2.56 -2.37
N GLU A 457 -25.59 -3.02 -3.06
CA GLU A 457 -25.45 -4.42 -3.44
C GLU A 457 -24.72 -5.26 -2.39
N GLN A 458 -24.06 -4.62 -1.40
CA GLN A 458 -23.26 -5.25 -0.35
C GLN A 458 -22.24 -6.25 -0.90
N ARG A 459 -21.57 -5.86 -2.00
CA ARG A 459 -20.56 -6.66 -2.68
C ARG A 459 -19.60 -5.78 -3.46
N ASN A 460 -18.48 -6.38 -3.87
CA ASN A 460 -17.51 -5.72 -4.71
C ASN A 460 -17.67 -6.10 -6.18
N HIS A 461 -17.36 -5.18 -7.07
CA HIS A 461 -17.14 -5.47 -8.49
C HIS A 461 -15.72 -5.02 -8.85
N LEU A 462 -14.99 -5.83 -9.62
CA LEU A 462 -13.74 -5.39 -10.22
C LEU A 462 -14.07 -4.78 -11.58
N PHE A 463 -13.81 -3.49 -11.74
CA PHE A 463 -14.05 -2.75 -12.97
C PHE A 463 -12.79 -2.72 -13.82
N LEU A 464 -12.95 -2.93 -15.13
CA LEU A 464 -11.90 -2.80 -16.14
C LEU A 464 -12.24 -1.58 -17.02
N PHE A 465 -11.31 -0.63 -17.11
CA PHE A 465 -11.42 0.57 -17.94
C PHE A 465 -10.39 0.51 -19.08
N GLU A 466 -10.71 1.16 -20.20
CA GLU A 466 -9.68 1.59 -21.15
C GLU A 466 -8.83 2.67 -20.47
N ALA A 467 -7.52 2.47 -20.38
CA ALA A 467 -6.65 3.31 -19.56
C ALA A 467 -6.67 4.78 -20.02
N SER A 468 -6.79 4.99 -21.33
CA SER A 468 -6.82 6.31 -21.96
C SER A 468 -8.18 7.04 -21.91
N ASP A 469 -9.26 6.34 -21.56
CA ASP A 469 -10.64 6.86 -21.60
C ASP A 469 -11.51 6.30 -20.47
N ILE A 470 -11.26 6.79 -19.25
CA ILE A 470 -12.04 6.39 -18.07
C ILE A 470 -13.43 7.04 -18.05
N GLU A 471 -13.63 8.17 -18.74
CA GLU A 471 -14.90 8.91 -18.80
C GLU A 471 -16.02 8.10 -19.46
N SER A 472 -15.68 7.25 -20.43
CA SER A 472 -16.63 6.32 -21.06
C SER A 472 -17.14 5.22 -20.11
N GLY A 473 -16.51 5.07 -18.94
CA GLY A 473 -16.85 4.06 -17.95
C GLY A 473 -16.22 2.68 -18.21
N PRO A 474 -16.50 1.69 -17.34
CA PRO A 474 -15.86 0.39 -17.43
C PRO A 474 -16.33 -0.40 -18.65
N ILE A 475 -15.39 -0.98 -19.38
CA ILE A 475 -15.65 -1.88 -20.51
C ILE A 475 -16.07 -3.29 -20.04
N ALA A 476 -15.70 -3.65 -18.81
CA ALA A 476 -16.17 -4.85 -18.12
C ALA A 476 -16.32 -4.60 -16.62
N GLN A 477 -17.32 -5.26 -16.02
CA GLN A 477 -17.55 -5.33 -14.59
C GLN A 477 -17.57 -6.81 -14.18
N ILE A 478 -16.56 -7.23 -13.42
CA ILE A 478 -16.44 -8.59 -12.90
C ILE A 478 -17.07 -8.62 -11.50
N LYS A 479 -18.15 -9.36 -11.33
CA LYS A 479 -18.97 -9.31 -10.12
C LYS A 479 -18.48 -10.33 -9.10
N LEU A 480 -18.15 -9.88 -7.90
CA LEU A 480 -17.96 -10.80 -6.78
C LEU A 480 -19.30 -11.14 -6.13
N PRO A 481 -19.50 -12.41 -5.72
CA PRO A 481 -20.72 -12.81 -5.02
C PRO A 481 -20.72 -12.40 -3.53
N PHE A 482 -19.67 -11.75 -3.04
CA PHE A 482 -19.50 -11.31 -1.66
C PHE A 482 -18.81 -9.94 -1.58
N LYS A 483 -18.85 -9.38 -0.38
CA LYS A 483 -18.11 -8.21 0.05
C LYS A 483 -16.68 -8.58 0.44
N LEU A 484 -15.70 -7.83 -0.06
CA LEU A 484 -14.33 -7.72 0.43
C LEU A 484 -14.21 -6.50 1.34
N MET A 485 -13.14 -6.40 2.12
CA MET A 485 -12.84 -5.20 2.90
C MET A 485 -12.09 -4.20 2.03
N ASP A 486 -12.07 -2.93 2.45
CA ASP A 486 -11.17 -1.94 1.86
C ASP A 486 -9.74 -2.44 1.92
N GLY A 487 -9.07 -2.31 0.78
CA GLY A 487 -7.67 -2.61 0.63
C GLY A 487 -6.74 -1.48 0.89
N LEU A 488 -5.47 -1.89 1.02
CA LEU A 488 -4.35 -1.00 0.87
C LEU A 488 -3.88 -1.13 -0.58
N HIS A 489 -2.81 -1.90 -0.84
CA HIS A 489 -2.21 -1.94 -2.17
C HIS A 489 -2.38 -3.26 -2.91
N GLY A 490 -2.23 -3.19 -4.24
CA GLY A 490 -2.22 -4.34 -5.13
C GLY A 490 -1.38 -4.16 -6.39
N SER A 491 -1.03 -5.28 -7.01
CA SER A 491 -0.20 -5.34 -8.21
C SER A 491 -0.82 -6.27 -9.25
N TRP A 492 -0.66 -5.92 -10.52
CA TRP A 492 -0.87 -6.82 -11.63
C TRP A 492 0.41 -7.64 -11.87
N VAL A 493 0.25 -8.94 -12.07
CA VAL A 493 1.35 -9.84 -12.43
C VAL A 493 1.00 -10.51 -13.74
N ASP A 494 1.94 -10.48 -14.69
CA ASP A 494 1.76 -11.08 -16.01
C ASP A 494 1.47 -12.59 -15.92
N GLY A 495 0.63 -13.08 -16.82
CA GLY A 495 0.20 -14.48 -16.84
C GLY A 495 1.35 -15.46 -17.05
N MET A 496 2.38 -15.10 -17.82
CA MET A 496 3.57 -15.93 -17.98
C MET A 496 4.36 -16.03 -16.68
N ASP A 497 4.45 -14.97 -15.90
CA ASP A 497 5.10 -14.96 -14.60
C ASP A 497 4.35 -15.85 -13.60
N VAL A 498 3.02 -15.71 -13.52
CA VAL A 498 2.17 -16.57 -12.69
C VAL A 498 2.30 -18.04 -13.09
N ASP A 499 2.17 -18.35 -14.39
CA ASP A 499 2.23 -19.71 -14.92
C ASP A 499 3.64 -20.33 -14.71
N GLN A 500 4.71 -19.54 -14.85
CA GLN A 500 6.09 -19.98 -14.65
C GLN A 500 6.39 -20.27 -13.18
N ALA A 501 6.01 -19.34 -12.28
CA ALA A 501 6.20 -19.52 -10.84
C ALA A 501 5.46 -20.77 -10.33
N THR A 502 4.27 -21.03 -10.87
CA THR A 502 3.47 -22.23 -10.59
C THR A 502 4.18 -23.51 -11.06
N LYS A 503 4.65 -23.54 -12.33
CA LYS A 503 5.34 -24.70 -12.90
C LYS A 503 6.63 -25.06 -12.17
N ALA A 504 7.46 -24.05 -11.85
CA ALA A 504 8.75 -24.26 -11.17
C ALA A 504 8.58 -24.98 -9.83
N ARG A 505 7.47 -24.72 -9.13
CA ARG A 505 7.15 -25.36 -7.85
C ARG A 505 6.66 -26.79 -8.01
N ASN A 506 5.77 -27.06 -8.97
CA ASN A 506 5.31 -28.41 -9.27
C ASN A 506 6.47 -29.35 -9.68
N THR A 507 7.54 -28.82 -10.29
CA THR A 507 8.77 -29.60 -10.53
C THR A 507 9.60 -29.84 -9.26
N ALA A 508 9.64 -28.90 -8.32
CA ALA A 508 10.40 -29.05 -7.07
C ALA A 508 9.74 -30.07 -6.11
N THR A 509 8.41 -30.09 -6.04
CA THR A 509 7.64 -31.06 -5.22
C THR A 509 7.73 -32.48 -5.78
N ASN A 510 7.75 -32.65 -7.10
CA ASN A 510 7.91 -33.97 -7.73
C ASN A 510 9.36 -34.49 -7.76
N GLY A 511 10.36 -33.65 -7.49
CA GLY A 511 11.77 -34.03 -7.40
C GLY A 511 12.21 -34.53 -6.03
N THR A 512 11.31 -34.56 -5.05
CA THR A 512 11.55 -34.98 -3.66
C THR A 512 10.77 -36.24 -3.24
N SER A 513 10.11 -36.92 -4.20
CA SER A 513 9.40 -38.19 -3.99
C SER A 513 10.27 -39.42 -4.21
#